data_AF-A0A8J6E2M8-F1
#
_entry.id   AF-A0A8J6E2M8-F1
#
_cell.length_a   1.000
_cell.length_b   1.000
_cell.length_c   1.000
_cell.angle_alpha   90.00
_cell.angle_beta   90.00
_cell.angle_gamma   90.00
#
_symmetry.space_group_name_H-M   'P 1'
#
loop_
_entity.id
_entity.type
_entity.pdbx_description
1 polymer ?
#
loop_
_entity_poly.entity_id
_entity_poly.type
_entity_poly.pdbx_seq_one_letter_code
_entity_poly.pdbx_strand_id
1 'polypeptide(L)'
;MQRTVVVAGGGISGLTACYHLVRLGAVSKVILLEGSGRLGGWMHTTRTEDGAIFEHGPRGMRPAGLVGKNTLCMISELGLEGDLLPVPRSHPTAKNRYLYVNKSLHKLPTSIGT
;
A
#
# COMPACT_ATOMS: atom_id res chain seq x y z
N MET A 1 -30.21 -10.62 -16.22
CA MET A 1 -30.51 -9.69 -15.12
C MET A 1 -29.30 -8.79 -14.91
N GLN A 2 -29.48 -7.46 -14.91
CA GLN A 2 -28.41 -6.53 -14.56
C GLN A 2 -28.14 -6.61 -13.05
N ARG A 3 -26.90 -6.95 -12.66
CA ARG A 3 -26.52 -7.08 -11.24
C ARG A 3 -25.87 -5.78 -10.76
N THR A 4 -26.39 -5.25 -9.67
CA THR A 4 -25.78 -4.14 -8.92
C THR A 4 -25.07 -4.71 -7.70
N VAL A 5 -23.81 -4.31 -7.49
CA VAL A 5 -23.03 -4.67 -6.30
C VAL A 5 -22.73 -3.44 -5.48
N VAL A 6 -22.97 -3.52 -4.18
CA VAL A 6 -22.61 -2.49 -3.20
C VAL A 6 -21.39 -2.96 -2.43
N VAL A 7 -20.36 -2.12 -2.35
CA VAL A 7 -19.16 -2.33 -1.55
C VAL A 7 -19.22 -1.36 -0.37
N ALA A 8 -19.17 -1.90 0.86
CA ALA A 8 -19.18 -1.11 2.08
C ALA A 8 -17.74 -0.93 2.62
N GLY A 9 -17.29 0.31 2.70
CA GLY A 9 -15.95 0.73 3.12
C GLY A 9 -15.07 1.15 1.94
N GLY A 10 -14.66 2.41 1.93
CA GLY A 10 -13.76 3.04 0.97
C GLY A 10 -12.28 2.95 1.33
N GLY A 11 -11.88 1.97 2.15
CA GLY A 11 -10.49 1.62 2.38
C GLY A 11 -9.85 0.91 1.17
N ILE A 12 -8.55 0.62 1.24
CA ILE A 12 -7.83 -0.02 0.12
C ILE A 12 -8.48 -1.32 -0.37
N SER A 13 -8.98 -2.16 0.54
CA SER A 13 -9.68 -3.39 0.18
C SER A 13 -10.96 -3.14 -0.63
N GLY A 14 -11.78 -2.17 -0.22
CA GLY A 14 -13.02 -1.84 -0.92
C GLY A 14 -12.77 -1.18 -2.28
N LEU A 15 -11.79 -0.27 -2.34
CA LEU A 15 -11.35 0.34 -3.60
C LEU A 15 -10.83 -0.71 -4.59
N THR A 16 -9.98 -1.63 -4.15
CA THR A 16 -9.48 -2.73 -4.98
C THR A 16 -10.61 -3.66 -5.42
N ALA A 17 -11.59 -3.94 -4.56
CA ALA A 17 -12.77 -4.73 -4.94
C ALA A 17 -13.59 -4.02 -6.05
N CYS A 18 -13.87 -2.73 -5.90
CA CYS A 18 -14.54 -1.93 -6.93
C CYS A 18 -13.76 -1.93 -8.24
N TYR A 19 -12.44 -1.71 -8.18
CA TYR A 19 -11.55 -1.71 -9.33
C TYR A 19 -11.66 -3.00 -10.15
N HIS A 20 -11.57 -4.16 -9.49
CA HIS A 20 -11.68 -5.44 -10.18
C HIS A 20 -13.10 -5.73 -10.69
N LEU A 21 -14.14 -5.39 -9.92
CA LEU A 21 -15.54 -5.56 -10.36
C LEU A 21 -15.83 -4.77 -11.65
N VAL A 22 -15.33 -3.54 -11.75
CA VAL A 22 -15.48 -2.71 -12.94
C VAL A 22 -14.70 -3.29 -14.11
N ARG A 23 -13.43 -3.68 -13.91
CA ARG A 23 -12.59 -4.21 -14.98
C ARG A 23 -13.04 -5.54 -15.55
N LEU A 24 -13.60 -6.42 -14.71
CA LEU A 24 -14.11 -7.71 -15.16
C LEU A 24 -15.41 -7.59 -15.97
N GLY A 25 -16.08 -6.44 -15.95
CA GLY A 25 -17.36 -6.24 -16.64
C GLY A 25 -18.49 -7.16 -16.17
N ALA A 26 -18.30 -7.81 -15.01
CA ALA A 26 -19.19 -8.88 -14.52
C ALA A 26 -20.49 -8.33 -13.91
N VAL A 27 -20.56 -7.03 -13.66
CA VAL A 27 -21.67 -6.35 -12.99
C VAL A 27 -22.04 -5.08 -13.75
N SER A 28 -23.33 -4.74 -13.75
CA SER A 28 -23.85 -3.59 -14.50
C SER A 28 -23.64 -2.27 -13.76
N LYS A 29 -23.52 -2.34 -12.42
CA LYS A 29 -23.31 -1.17 -11.56
C LYS A 29 -22.54 -1.57 -10.30
N VAL A 30 -21.55 -0.76 -9.94
CA VAL A 30 -20.83 -0.86 -8.67
C VAL A 30 -21.13 0.41 -7.87
N ILE A 31 -21.51 0.27 -6.61
CA ILE A 31 -21.75 1.38 -5.68
C ILE A 31 -20.76 1.23 -4.51
N LEU A 32 -19.93 2.23 -4.26
CA LEU A 32 -19.06 2.28 -3.10
C LEU A 32 -19.67 3.18 -2.04
N LEU A 33 -19.80 2.69 -0.80
CA LEU A 33 -20.26 3.45 0.35
C LEU A 33 -19.12 3.58 1.36
N GLU A 34 -18.74 4.79 1.72
CA GLU A 34 -17.74 5.09 2.74
C GLU A 34 -18.38 5.98 3.81
N GLY A 35 -18.16 5.64 5.09
CA GLY A 35 -18.79 6.35 6.21
C GLY A 35 -18.09 7.66 6.57
N SER A 36 -16.83 7.82 6.21
CA SER A 36 -16.04 9.03 6.47
C SER A 36 -16.04 10.00 5.28
N GLY A 37 -15.48 11.20 5.49
CA GLY A 37 -15.34 12.22 4.45
C GLY A 37 -14.22 11.95 3.42
N ARG A 38 -13.56 10.79 3.46
CA ARG A 38 -12.45 10.47 2.54
C ARG A 38 -12.34 8.99 2.22
N LEU A 39 -11.75 8.68 1.07
CA LEU A 39 -11.34 7.33 0.71
C LEU A 39 -9.91 7.02 1.21
N GLY A 40 -9.56 5.74 1.24
CA GLY A 40 -8.22 5.23 1.55
C GLY A 40 -8.11 4.51 2.89
N GLY A 41 -9.05 4.71 3.82
CA GLY A 41 -8.99 4.13 5.16
C GLY A 41 -7.68 4.52 5.87
N TRP A 42 -6.94 3.54 6.40
CA TRP A 42 -5.64 3.77 7.05
C TRP A 42 -4.56 4.36 6.13
N MET A 43 -4.70 4.25 4.81
CA MET A 43 -3.79 4.95 3.88
C MET A 43 -4.13 6.43 3.87
N HIS A 44 -3.30 7.22 4.56
CA HIS A 44 -3.48 8.65 4.67
C HIS A 44 -2.13 9.36 4.78
N THR A 45 -1.97 10.38 3.95
CA THR A 45 -0.73 11.13 3.79
C THR A 45 -1.03 12.61 3.98
N THR A 46 -0.22 13.32 4.77
CA THR A 46 -0.24 14.79 4.85
C THR A 46 1.10 15.37 4.41
N ARG A 47 1.06 16.59 3.88
CA ARG A 47 2.25 17.34 3.48
C ARG A 47 2.40 18.58 4.36
N THR A 48 3.60 18.81 4.89
CA THR A 48 3.91 20.04 5.63
C THR A 48 4.22 21.19 4.68
N GLU A 49 4.26 22.41 5.22
CA GLU A 49 4.51 23.64 4.44
C GLU A 49 5.88 23.63 3.75
N ASP A 50 6.89 23.04 4.39
CA ASP A 50 8.24 22.83 3.82
C ASP A 50 8.31 21.64 2.84
N GLY A 51 7.19 20.95 2.62
CA GLY A 51 7.05 19.91 1.61
C GLY A 51 7.37 18.49 2.08
N ALA A 52 7.67 18.28 3.37
CA ALA A 52 7.85 16.94 3.91
C ALA A 52 6.54 16.14 3.89
N ILE A 53 6.67 14.82 3.76
CA ILE A 53 5.55 13.87 3.65
C ILE A 53 5.44 13.05 4.92
N PHE A 54 4.25 13.05 5.53
CA PHE A 54 3.94 12.27 6.72
C PHE A 54 2.85 11.25 6.40
N GLU A 55 3.22 9.97 6.52
CA GLU A 55 2.30 8.85 6.37
C GLU A 55 1.70 8.49 7.73
N HIS A 56 0.38 8.55 7.84
CA HIS A 56 -0.37 8.25 9.08
C HIS A 56 -0.71 6.77 9.25
N GLY A 57 -0.37 5.94 8.27
CA GLY A 57 -0.56 4.50 8.31
C GLY A 57 0.59 3.75 7.63
N PRO A 58 0.32 2.97 6.56
CA PRO A 58 1.40 2.31 5.82
C PRO A 58 2.25 3.35 5.08
N ARG A 59 3.57 3.20 5.15
CA ARG A 59 4.56 4.09 4.51
C ARG A 59 5.41 3.42 3.44
N GLY A 60 4.99 2.24 3.01
CA GLY A 60 5.73 1.43 2.05
C GLY A 60 5.20 0.00 1.98
N MET A 61 5.50 -0.66 0.88
CA MET A 61 5.08 -2.03 0.58
C MET A 61 6.27 -2.85 0.11
N ARG A 62 6.24 -4.16 0.35
CA ARG A 62 7.28 -5.07 -0.14
C ARG A 62 6.86 -5.65 -1.49
N PRO A 63 7.69 -5.57 -2.54
CA PRO A 63 7.36 -6.11 -3.86
C PRO A 63 7.57 -7.64 -3.95
N ALA A 64 8.10 -8.27 -2.91
CA ALA A 64 8.43 -9.69 -2.93
C ALA A 64 7.19 -10.59 -2.80
N GLY A 65 7.25 -11.76 -3.45
CA GLY A 65 6.17 -12.75 -3.44
C GLY A 65 5.02 -12.42 -4.39
N LEU A 66 4.05 -13.34 -4.50
CA LEU A 66 2.91 -13.20 -5.40
C LEU A 66 2.07 -11.94 -5.08
N VAL A 67 1.79 -11.70 -3.79
CA VAL A 67 1.00 -10.56 -3.34
C VAL A 67 1.67 -9.23 -3.73
N GLY A 68 2.98 -9.09 -3.51
CA GLY A 68 3.71 -7.87 -3.88
C GLY A 68 3.73 -7.63 -5.39
N LYS A 69 3.89 -8.70 -6.18
CA LYS A 69 3.81 -8.63 -7.65
C LYS A 69 2.41 -8.19 -8.14
N ASN A 70 1.35 -8.70 -7.52
CA ASN A 70 -0.02 -8.30 -7.88
C ASN A 70 -0.24 -6.80 -7.63
N THR A 71 0.28 -6.26 -6.53
CA THR A 71 0.20 -4.82 -6.27
C THR A 71 1.02 -4.00 -7.27
N LEU A 72 2.22 -4.46 -7.67
CA LEU A 72 2.99 -3.79 -8.74
C LEU A 72 2.27 -3.82 -10.09
N CYS A 73 1.60 -4.92 -10.42
CA CYS A 73 0.77 -5.02 -11.61
C CYS A 73 -0.37 -3.97 -11.57
N MET A 74 -1.08 -3.87 -10.45
CA MET A 74 -2.13 -2.86 -10.28
C MET A 74 -1.60 -1.44 -10.39
N ILE A 75 -0.40 -1.15 -9.86
CA ILE A 75 0.27 0.15 -10.01
C ILE A 75 0.54 0.47 -11.49
N SER A 76 1.01 -0.52 -12.25
CA SER A 76 1.20 -0.43 -13.71
C SER A 76 -0.09 -0.12 -14.45
N GLU A 77 -1.14 -0.89 -14.16
CA GLU A 77 -2.46 -0.74 -14.78
C GLU A 77 -3.13 0.60 -14.46
N LEU A 78 -2.75 1.25 -13.36
CA LEU A 78 -3.19 2.59 -12.97
C LEU A 78 -2.29 3.71 -13.52
N GLY A 79 -1.19 3.38 -14.19
CA GLY A 79 -0.24 4.35 -14.75
C GLY A 79 0.62 5.06 -13.70
N LEU A 80 0.78 4.48 -12.50
CA LEU A 80 1.47 5.10 -11.36
C LEU A 80 2.94 4.66 -11.23
N GLU A 81 3.49 4.01 -12.26
CA GLU A 81 4.87 3.48 -12.23
C GLU A 81 5.92 4.59 -12.09
N GLY A 82 5.67 5.75 -12.71
CA GLY A 82 6.54 6.92 -12.64
C GLY A 82 6.62 7.56 -11.26
N ASP A 83 5.62 7.30 -10.40
CA ASP A 83 5.55 7.84 -9.04
C ASP A 83 6.15 6.88 -7.99
N LEU A 84 6.60 5.69 -8.40
CA LEU A 84 7.23 4.74 -7.51
C LEU A 84 8.59 5.25 -7.01
N LEU A 85 8.76 5.24 -5.68
CA LEU A 85 10.03 5.52 -5.02
C LEU A 85 10.65 4.21 -4.48
N PRO A 86 11.45 3.48 -5.28
CA PRO A 86 12.01 2.21 -4.86
C PRO A 86 13.15 2.40 -3.85
N VAL A 87 13.24 1.51 -2.87
CA VAL A 87 14.42 1.39 -2.00
C VAL A 87 15.21 0.15 -2.44
N PRO A 88 16.39 0.32 -3.09
CA PRO A 88 17.20 -0.81 -3.53
C PRO A 88 17.62 -1.72 -2.37
N ARG A 89 17.72 -3.02 -2.62
CA ARG A 89 18.19 -3.99 -1.61
C ARG A 89 19.61 -3.70 -1.12
N SER A 90 20.41 -2.99 -1.91
CA SER A 90 21.76 -2.55 -1.54
C SER A 90 21.76 -1.43 -0.50
N HIS A 91 20.67 -0.64 -0.39
CA HIS A 91 20.59 0.54 0.46
C HIS A 91 20.59 0.16 1.97
N PRO A 92 21.28 0.92 2.85
CA PRO A 92 21.33 0.64 4.28
C PRO A 92 19.95 0.47 4.94
N THR A 93 18.96 1.30 4.56
CA THR A 93 17.57 1.22 5.03
C THR A 93 16.88 -0.12 4.74
N ALA A 94 17.26 -0.82 3.67
CA ALA A 94 16.70 -2.13 3.35
C ALA A 94 17.33 -3.27 4.19
N LYS A 95 18.61 -3.10 4.56
CA LYS A 95 19.43 -4.12 5.22
C LYS A 95 19.38 -4.04 6.75
N ASN A 96 19.43 -2.83 7.29
CA ASN A 96 19.64 -2.62 8.71
C ASN A 96 18.29 -2.51 9.43
N ARG A 97 18.08 -3.40 10.41
CA ARG A 97 17.01 -3.30 11.40
C ARG A 97 17.67 -3.25 12.77
N TYR A 98 17.06 -2.53 13.70
CA TYR A 98 17.60 -2.36 15.04
C TYR A 98 16.55 -2.73 16.09
N LEU A 99 17.01 -3.24 17.23
CA LEU A 99 16.24 -3.35 18.46
C LEU A 99 16.81 -2.38 19.49
N TYR A 100 15.94 -1.64 20.17
CA TYR A 100 16.34 -0.82 21.31
C TYR A 100 16.20 -1.64 22.60
N VAL A 101 17.33 -2.01 23.20
CA VAL A 101 17.40 -2.86 24.40
C VAL A 101 18.54 -2.35 25.28
N ASN A 102 18.33 -2.33 26.60
CA ASN A 102 19.35 -1.88 27.57
C ASN A 102 19.92 -0.50 27.26
N LYS A 103 19.03 0.45 26.91
CA LYS A 103 19.35 1.85 26.61
C LYS A 103 20.25 2.06 25.37
N SER A 104 20.41 1.06 24.50
CA SER A 104 21.19 1.16 23.27
C SER A 104 20.51 0.49 22.08
N LEU A 105 20.89 0.92 20.86
CA LEU A 105 20.42 0.34 19.60
C LEU A 105 21.35 -0.79 19.17
N HIS A 106 20.78 -1.98 18.99
CA HIS A 106 21.48 -3.18 18.53
C HIS A 106 21.02 -3.52 17.13
N LYS A 107 21.96 -3.59 16.18
CA LYS A 107 21.65 -4.04 14.82
C LYS A 107 21.31 -5.54 14.82
N LEU A 108 20.19 -5.93 14.23
CA LEU A 108 19.86 -7.35 14.09
C LEU A 108 20.83 -8.03 13.10
N PRO A 109 21.19 -9.31 13.33
CA PRO A 109 21.87 -10.13 12.35
C PRO A 109 21.07 -10.22 11.04
N THR A 110 21.78 -10.17 9.91
CA THR A 110 21.17 -10.27 8.56
C THR A 110 21.34 -11.65 7.93
N SER A 111 22.06 -12.55 8.58
CA SER A 111 22.27 -13.95 8.20
C SER A 111 22.48 -14.78 9.47
N ILE A 112 22.30 -16.09 9.35
CA ILE A 112 22.79 -17.03 10.36
C ILE A 112 24.32 -17.02 10.21
N GLY A 113 25.05 -16.81 11.30
CA GLY A 113 26.50 -16.89 11.28
C GLY A 113 26.92 -18.31 10.91
N THR A 114 27.71 -18.45 9.86
CA THR A 114 28.60 -19.61 9.68
C THR A 114 29.83 -19.42 10.54
#